data_AF-A0A8H3GCC1-F1
#
_entry.id   AF-A0A8H3GCC1-F1
#
_cell.length_a   1.000
_cell.length_b   1.000
_cell.length_c   1.000
_cell.angle_alpha   90.00
_cell.angle_beta   90.00
_cell.angle_gamma   90.00
#
_symmetry.space_group_name_H-M   'P 1'
#
loop_
_entity.id
_entity.type
_entity.pdbx_description
1 polymer ?
#
loop_
_entity_poly.entity_id
_entity_poly.type
_entity_poly.pdbx_seq_one_letter_code
_entity_poly.pdbx_strand_id
1 'polypeptide(L)'
;MSSILHSSWGRATGSYNPSPDLYRSALSVDAELAGLQAIQKVSELATEGQIVTSNALGNGISVSMLESALSLASDPATVRHLGNPSFISGCIQLMKTMIRPHSTIASPFSYEYGYLCFKLLVTALNICLLERWKELEKALTGIDNYSQKSAQATISTEIASAVLGQLMNLYSGGDCDSVLGWFTPASKRRQSSLISQADVSTLFDLLWADRKLFLQALVNDPSTTCGLSGLFFCIVRYVSRAREFQQSTGELLKFRLHELALRYNLVSQESQREAMALIIGSNQCSRKWNDTPKHVDSEDSRTIMSAYIKQISDDRHPLVIARDPSIAPIFIPLATDAQTQDLLPKVMQCTIKYAWFAILDEEEEDKLEALVDVVCGSLL
;
A
#
# COMPACT_ATOMS: atom_id res chain seq x y z
N MET A 1 -24.21 -3.67 16.94
CA MET A 1 -23.23 -4.73 17.22
C MET A 1 -22.15 -4.12 18.11
N SER A 2 -21.90 -4.69 19.29
CA SER A 2 -20.90 -4.20 20.24
C SER A 2 -19.50 -4.30 19.61
N SER A 3 -18.77 -3.19 19.52
CA SER A 3 -17.37 -3.23 19.10
C SER A 3 -16.58 -4.07 20.09
N ILE A 4 -15.90 -5.11 19.59
CA ILE A 4 -15.00 -5.92 20.41
C ILE A 4 -13.75 -5.07 20.63
N LEU A 5 -13.69 -4.38 21.76
CA LEU A 5 -12.53 -3.58 22.17
C LEU A 5 -11.52 -4.49 22.87
N HIS A 6 -10.37 -4.72 22.23
CA HIS A 6 -9.27 -5.44 22.85
C HIS A 6 -8.44 -4.47 23.69
N SER A 7 -8.19 -4.80 24.97
CA SER A 7 -7.50 -3.93 25.93
C SER A 7 -6.11 -3.44 25.47
N SER A 8 -5.47 -4.23 24.61
CA SER A 8 -4.10 -4.02 24.16
C SER A 8 -3.98 -3.62 22.69
N TRP A 9 -4.98 -3.96 21.88
CA TRP A 9 -4.91 -3.79 20.42
C TRP A 9 -5.98 -2.85 19.88
N GLY A 10 -6.90 -2.43 20.75
CA GLY A 10 -7.96 -1.51 20.40
C GLY A 10 -9.11 -2.20 19.68
N ARG A 11 -9.81 -1.44 18.85
CA ARG A 11 -10.97 -1.90 18.06
C ARG A 11 -10.54 -2.82 16.92
N ALA A 12 -11.42 -3.74 16.53
CA ALA A 12 -11.24 -4.52 15.30
C ALA A 12 -11.34 -3.61 14.06
N THR A 13 -10.54 -3.89 13.02
CA THR A 13 -10.36 -3.01 11.85
C THR A 13 -11.65 -2.65 11.10
N GLY A 14 -12.67 -3.53 11.10
CA GLY A 14 -13.99 -3.22 10.51
C GLY A 14 -14.95 -2.43 11.41
N SER A 15 -14.55 -2.14 12.65
CA SER A 15 -15.32 -1.35 13.64
C SER A 15 -14.65 -0.02 14.00
N TYR A 16 -13.44 0.18 13.49
CA TYR A 16 -12.68 1.41 13.60
C TYR A 16 -13.11 2.35 12.46
N ASN A 17 -13.68 3.49 12.80
CA ASN A 17 -13.84 4.60 11.87
C ASN A 17 -12.70 5.58 12.16
N PRO A 18 -11.59 5.58 11.40
CA PRO A 18 -10.61 6.64 11.53
C PRO A 18 -11.30 7.97 11.30
N SER A 19 -10.94 8.99 12.10
CA SER A 19 -11.31 10.36 11.75
C SER A 19 -10.79 10.61 10.32
N PRO A 20 -11.61 11.15 9.41
CA PRO A 20 -11.14 11.41 8.07
C PRO A 20 -10.02 12.44 8.14
N ASP A 21 -8.77 11.97 8.01
CA ASP A 21 -7.55 12.76 7.86
C ASP A 21 -7.52 13.49 6.51
N LEU A 22 -8.68 13.79 5.91
CA LEU A 22 -8.81 14.41 4.60
C LEU A 22 -8.66 15.93 4.70
N TYR A 23 -8.96 16.50 5.87
CA TYR A 23 -8.96 17.94 6.08
C TYR A 23 -7.74 18.41 6.86
N ARG A 24 -7.16 19.54 6.43
CA ARG A 24 -6.08 20.21 7.15
C ARG A 24 -6.55 20.59 8.56
N SER A 25 -5.74 20.25 9.55
CA SER A 25 -5.90 20.73 10.93
C SER A 25 -4.57 21.26 11.42
N ALA A 26 -4.57 22.49 11.96
CA ALA A 26 -3.42 22.98 12.69
C ALA A 26 -3.31 22.20 14.00
N LEU A 27 -2.12 21.66 14.28
CA LEU A 27 -1.86 20.98 15.54
C LEU A 27 -1.53 21.98 16.65
N SER A 28 -2.02 21.71 17.85
CA SER A 28 -1.55 22.40 19.05
C SER A 28 -0.13 21.94 19.40
N VAL A 29 0.67 22.80 20.04
CA VAL A 29 2.03 22.48 20.51
C VAL A 29 2.07 21.21 21.37
N ASP A 30 1.08 21.01 22.24
CA ASP A 30 1.02 19.82 23.11
C ASP A 30 0.78 18.53 22.30
N ALA A 31 -0.09 18.59 21.29
CA ALA A 31 -0.35 17.46 20.40
C ALA A 31 0.88 17.14 19.52
N GLU A 32 1.58 18.16 19.04
CA GLU A 32 2.84 17.99 18.31
C GLU A 32 3.90 17.30 19.19
N LEU A 33 4.09 17.78 20.43
CA LEU A 33 5.03 17.19 21.38
C LEU A 33 4.68 15.73 21.69
N ALA A 34 3.41 15.41 21.89
CA ALA A 34 2.94 14.04 22.10
C ALA A 34 3.25 13.13 20.89
N GLY A 35 3.04 13.63 19.67
CA GLY A 35 3.39 12.92 18.45
C GLY A 35 4.90 12.68 18.32
N LEU A 36 5.72 13.68 18.62
CA LEU A 36 7.19 13.57 18.59
C LEU A 36 7.71 12.54 19.61
N GLN A 37 7.15 12.54 20.82
CA GLN A 37 7.49 11.54 21.84
C GLN A 37 7.11 10.12 21.39
N ALA A 38 5.97 9.97 20.72
CA ALA A 38 5.57 8.69 20.16
C ALA A 38 6.52 8.23 19.05
N ILE A 39 6.91 9.12 18.13
CA ILE A 39 7.91 8.82 17.09
C ILE A 39 9.22 8.35 17.72
N GLN A 40 9.70 9.05 18.75
CA GLN A 40 10.95 8.71 19.42
C GLN A 40 10.89 7.30 20.03
N LYS A 41 9.86 7.00 20.83
CA LYS A 41 9.72 5.69 21.47
C LYS A 41 9.64 4.54 20.47
N VAL A 42 8.90 4.73 19.38
CA VAL A 42 8.81 3.70 18.32
C VAL A 42 10.16 3.55 17.61
N SER A 43 10.88 4.64 17.36
CA SER A 43 12.19 4.61 16.70
C SER A 43 13.25 3.87 17.50
N GLU A 44 13.20 3.95 18.83
CA GLU A 44 14.13 3.25 19.74
C GLU A 44 14.09 1.72 19.54
N LEU A 45 12.94 1.17 19.13
CA LEU A 45 12.77 -0.26 18.83
C LEU A 45 13.59 -0.75 17.62
N ALA A 46 14.07 0.15 16.75
CA ALA A 46 14.89 -0.22 15.60
C ALA A 46 16.35 -0.54 15.98
N THR A 47 16.83 0.02 17.10
CA THR A 47 18.22 -0.08 17.57
C THR A 47 18.45 -1.30 18.46
N GLU A 48 17.40 -1.77 19.12
CA GLU A 48 17.46 -2.94 19.98
C GLU A 48 17.37 -4.18 19.09
N GLY A 49 18.52 -4.75 18.69
CA GLY A 49 18.62 -6.09 18.10
C GLY A 49 18.14 -7.22 19.03
N GLN A 50 17.33 -6.89 20.03
CA GLN A 50 16.65 -7.83 20.89
C GLN A 50 15.52 -8.47 20.11
N ILE A 51 15.41 -9.78 20.27
CA ILE A 51 14.14 -10.48 20.09
C ILE A 51 13.14 -9.69 20.92
N VAL A 52 12.30 -8.89 20.27
CA VAL A 52 11.20 -8.20 20.91
C VAL A 52 10.27 -9.30 21.42
N THR A 53 10.56 -9.78 22.62
CA THR A 53 9.69 -10.70 23.34
C THR A 53 8.35 -10.01 23.53
N SER A 54 7.32 -10.79 23.84
CA SER A 54 5.92 -10.35 24.06
C SER A 54 5.72 -9.09 24.94
N ASN A 55 6.78 -8.56 25.54
CA ASN A 55 6.86 -7.31 26.27
C ASN A 55 6.93 -6.05 25.38
N ALA A 56 6.84 -6.08 24.04
CA ALA A 56 6.56 -4.83 23.29
C ALA A 56 5.22 -4.18 23.68
N LEU A 57 4.22 -5.00 24.03
CA LEU A 57 3.02 -4.56 24.74
C LEU A 57 3.33 -4.03 26.15
N GLY A 58 4.44 -4.48 26.75
CA GLY A 58 5.02 -4.00 28.00
C GLY A 58 5.93 -2.76 27.85
N ASN A 59 6.33 -2.35 26.64
CA ASN A 59 7.09 -1.12 26.39
C ASN A 59 6.20 0.15 26.43
N GLY A 60 4.90 -0.02 26.69
CA GLY A 60 3.99 1.09 26.96
C GLY A 60 3.61 1.94 25.74
N ILE A 61 3.76 1.42 24.51
CA ILE A 61 3.24 2.08 23.31
C ILE A 61 1.76 1.70 23.16
N SER A 62 0.88 2.67 23.40
CA SER A 62 -0.57 2.52 23.28
C SER A 62 -1.10 2.95 21.91
N VAL A 63 -2.33 2.55 21.59
CA VAL A 63 -3.07 3.06 20.42
C VAL A 63 -3.08 4.59 20.38
N SER A 64 -3.32 5.25 21.52
CA SER A 64 -3.35 6.72 21.60
C SER A 64 -2.01 7.39 21.27
N MET A 65 -0.87 6.73 21.57
CA MET A 65 0.44 7.24 21.16
C MET A 65 0.62 7.16 19.65
N LEU A 66 0.16 6.06 19.03
CA LEU A 66 0.19 5.91 17.57
C LEU A 66 -0.74 6.91 16.88
N GLU A 67 -1.92 7.17 17.44
CA GLU A 67 -2.84 8.22 16.96
C GLU A 67 -2.20 9.61 17.08
N SER A 68 -1.49 9.90 18.18
CA SER A 68 -0.75 11.16 18.34
C SER A 68 0.35 11.30 17.30
N ALA A 69 1.12 10.24 17.01
CA ALA A 69 2.09 10.27 15.93
C ALA A 69 1.43 10.48 14.56
N LEU A 70 0.30 9.82 14.30
CA LEU A 70 -0.40 9.92 13.02
C LEU A 70 -0.96 11.32 12.79
N SER A 71 -1.39 12.00 13.86
CA SER A 71 -1.90 13.38 13.76
C SER A 71 -0.90 14.36 13.15
N LEU A 72 0.42 14.11 13.32
CA LEU A 72 1.47 14.91 12.68
C LEU A 72 1.38 14.87 11.16
N ALA A 73 0.83 13.80 10.57
CA ALA A 73 0.63 13.68 9.14
C ALA A 73 -0.45 14.62 8.60
N SER A 74 -1.29 15.20 9.46
CA SER A 74 -2.38 16.09 9.04
C SER A 74 -1.90 17.52 8.77
N ASP A 75 -0.81 17.96 9.41
CA ASP A 75 -0.29 19.33 9.35
C ASP A 75 1.00 19.42 8.50
N PRO A 76 1.04 20.24 7.44
CA PRO A 76 2.24 20.46 6.63
C PRO A 76 3.47 20.91 7.42
N ALA A 77 3.29 21.61 8.54
CA ALA A 77 4.39 22.09 9.37
C ALA A 77 5.07 20.95 10.14
N THR A 78 4.33 19.90 10.50
CA THR A 78 4.80 18.85 11.40
C THR A 78 5.04 17.51 10.70
N VAL A 79 4.45 17.31 9.51
CA VAL A 79 4.50 16.04 8.79
C VAL A 79 5.93 15.55 8.53
N ARG A 80 6.87 16.47 8.33
CA ARG A 80 8.28 16.12 8.11
C ARG A 80 8.88 15.31 9.26
N HIS A 81 8.40 15.50 10.49
CA HIS A 81 8.93 14.79 11.65
C HIS A 81 8.74 13.26 11.54
N LEU A 82 7.77 12.80 10.76
CA LEU A 82 7.56 11.37 10.49
C LEU A 82 8.63 10.76 9.57
N GLY A 83 9.40 11.58 8.84
CA GLY A 83 10.44 11.15 7.89
C GLY A 83 11.69 10.58 8.57
N ASN A 84 11.56 9.50 9.34
CA ASN A 84 12.67 8.88 10.08
C ASN A 84 12.82 7.38 9.71
N PRO A 85 13.95 6.96 9.11
CA PRO A 85 14.25 5.55 8.83
C PRO A 85 14.11 4.60 10.03
N SER A 86 14.53 5.02 11.23
CA SER A 86 14.39 4.20 12.44
C SER A 86 12.93 4.03 12.84
N PHE A 87 12.08 5.04 12.59
CA PHE A 87 10.65 4.96 12.87
C PHE A 87 9.96 3.92 11.97
N ILE A 88 10.37 3.82 10.70
CA ILE A 88 9.91 2.78 9.76
C ILE A 88 10.20 1.39 10.33
N SER A 89 11.46 1.10 10.66
CA SER A 89 11.85 -0.20 11.23
C SER A 89 11.15 -0.49 12.55
N GLY A 90 10.97 0.52 13.41
CA GLY A 90 10.22 0.40 14.67
C GLY A 90 8.75 -0.01 14.46
N CYS A 91 8.07 0.60 13.49
CA CYS A 91 6.70 0.21 13.12
C CYS A 91 6.63 -1.25 12.63
N ILE A 92 7.62 -1.73 11.87
CA ILE A 92 7.70 -3.14 11.45
C ILE A 92 7.85 -4.05 12.66
N GLN A 93 8.74 -3.72 13.61
CA GLN A 93 8.89 -4.53 14.82
C GLN A 93 7.58 -4.60 15.63
N LEU A 94 6.85 -3.50 15.77
CA LEU A 94 5.55 -3.49 16.43
C LEU A 94 4.56 -4.43 15.75
N MET A 95 4.44 -4.38 14.41
CA MET A 95 3.55 -5.27 13.67
C MET A 95 3.93 -6.75 13.86
N LYS A 96 5.24 -7.07 13.84
CA LYS A 96 5.70 -8.46 14.07
C LYS A 96 5.29 -9.00 15.43
N THR A 97 5.27 -8.18 16.47
CA THR A 97 4.93 -8.62 17.83
C THR A 97 3.48 -9.08 17.98
N MET A 98 2.62 -8.69 17.04
CA MET A 98 1.24 -9.14 17.00
C MET A 98 1.12 -10.59 16.51
N ILE A 99 2.11 -11.09 15.76
CA ILE A 99 2.12 -12.47 15.30
C ILE A 99 2.54 -13.38 16.47
N ARG A 100 1.55 -14.06 17.05
CA ARG A 100 1.78 -15.07 18.09
C ARG A 100 1.79 -16.46 17.46
N PRO A 101 2.86 -17.25 17.61
CA PRO A 101 2.96 -18.61 17.05
C PRO A 101 1.84 -19.57 17.45
N HIS A 102 1.05 -19.24 18.50
CA HIS A 102 0.02 -20.10 19.08
C HIS A 102 -1.32 -19.39 19.34
N SER A 103 -1.54 -18.19 18.80
CA SER A 103 -2.82 -17.48 18.94
C SER A 103 -3.39 -17.15 17.56
N THR A 104 -4.57 -17.68 17.26
CA THR A 104 -5.34 -17.44 16.03
C THR A 104 -5.96 -16.04 15.95
N ILE A 105 -5.76 -15.18 16.96
CA ILE A 105 -6.60 -14.01 17.19
C ILE A 105 -5.92 -12.70 16.77
N ALA A 106 -4.58 -12.60 16.79
CA ALA A 106 -3.90 -11.35 16.45
C ALA A 106 -3.07 -11.45 15.17
N SER A 107 -3.45 -10.63 14.21
CA SER A 107 -2.67 -10.28 13.04
C SER A 107 -2.52 -8.75 12.99
N PRO A 108 -1.46 -8.20 12.37
CA PRO A 108 -1.29 -6.77 12.11
C PRO A 108 -2.54 -6.06 11.57
N PHE A 109 -3.35 -6.73 10.75
CA PHE A 109 -4.52 -6.11 10.12
C PHE A 109 -5.86 -6.47 10.78
N SER A 110 -5.83 -7.24 11.87
CA SER A 110 -7.04 -7.62 12.63
C SER A 110 -7.57 -6.50 13.53
N TYR A 111 -6.68 -5.62 14.00
CA TYR A 111 -6.99 -4.55 14.96
C TYR A 111 -6.35 -3.22 14.57
N GLU A 112 -6.92 -2.13 15.09
CA GLU A 112 -6.47 -0.77 14.83
C GLU A 112 -5.01 -0.53 15.18
N TYR A 113 -4.47 -1.17 16.23
CA TYR A 113 -3.07 -0.99 16.62
C TYR A 113 -2.09 -1.32 15.48
N GLY A 114 -2.24 -2.50 14.88
CA GLY A 114 -1.34 -2.93 13.81
C GLY A 114 -1.58 -2.16 12.51
N TYR A 115 -2.84 -1.80 12.24
CA TYR A 115 -3.16 -0.96 11.09
C TYR A 115 -2.59 0.46 11.22
N LEU A 116 -2.63 1.06 12.41
CA LEU A 116 -1.98 2.35 12.68
C LEU A 116 -0.47 2.27 12.49
N CYS A 117 0.18 1.19 12.97
CA CYS A 117 1.61 0.95 12.71
C CYS A 117 1.90 0.90 11.20
N PHE A 118 1.04 0.24 10.43
CA PHE A 118 1.15 0.19 8.97
C PHE A 118 0.97 1.58 8.33
N LYS A 119 -0.04 2.36 8.73
CA LYS A 119 -0.27 3.73 8.21
C LYS A 119 0.90 4.66 8.50
N LEU A 120 1.42 4.61 9.73
CA LEU A 120 2.60 5.39 10.15
C LEU A 120 3.84 4.99 9.35
N LEU A 121 4.08 3.69 9.20
CA LEU A 121 5.17 3.18 8.38
C LEU A 121 5.12 3.70 6.94
N VAL A 122 3.96 3.59 6.29
CA VAL A 122 3.80 4.02 4.89
C VAL A 122 4.01 5.52 4.78
N THR A 123 3.46 6.29 5.72
CA THR A 123 3.60 7.74 5.72
C THR A 123 5.06 8.16 5.87
N ALA A 124 5.77 7.58 6.86
CA ALA A 124 7.19 7.80 7.07
C ALA A 124 8.04 7.42 5.86
N LEU A 125 7.77 6.25 5.26
CA LEU A 125 8.44 5.76 4.05
C LEU A 125 8.27 6.73 2.89
N ASN A 126 7.04 7.18 2.62
CA ASN A 126 6.74 8.09 1.52
C ASN A 126 7.47 9.44 1.71
N ILE A 127 7.48 9.97 2.93
CA ILE A 127 8.22 11.20 3.26
C ILE A 127 9.71 11.00 2.98
N CYS A 128 10.33 9.95 3.52
CA CYS A 128 11.75 9.68 3.30
C CYS A 128 12.11 9.51 1.82
N LEU A 129 11.25 8.87 1.02
CA LEU A 129 11.44 8.73 -0.43
C LEU A 129 11.39 10.09 -1.13
N LEU A 130 10.36 10.90 -0.86
CA LEU A 130 10.22 12.25 -1.41
C LEU A 130 11.39 13.16 -1.02
N GLU A 131 11.89 13.07 0.22
CA GLU A 131 13.08 13.83 0.65
C GLU A 131 14.32 13.44 -0.16
N ARG A 132 14.55 12.13 -0.36
CA ARG A 132 15.72 11.66 -1.12
C ARG A 132 15.63 11.98 -2.61
N TRP A 133 14.42 12.06 -3.16
CA TRP A 133 14.18 12.54 -4.52
C TRP A 133 14.12 14.07 -4.64
N LYS A 134 14.20 14.81 -3.52
CA LYS A 134 14.08 16.28 -3.45
C LYS A 134 12.73 16.81 -3.93
N GLU A 135 11.68 16.00 -3.81
CA GLU A 135 10.30 16.35 -4.18
C GLU A 135 9.46 16.77 -2.95
N LEU A 136 9.93 16.54 -1.72
CA LEU A 136 9.14 16.85 -0.52
C LEU A 136 8.79 18.35 -0.40
N GLU A 137 9.74 19.27 -0.61
CA GLU A 137 9.43 20.71 -0.51
C GLU A 137 8.39 21.15 -1.53
N LYS A 138 8.48 20.61 -2.74
CA LYS A 138 7.52 20.89 -3.81
C LYS A 138 6.14 20.35 -3.45
N ALA A 139 6.09 19.15 -2.89
CA ALA A 139 4.86 18.57 -2.36
C ALA A 139 4.24 19.45 -1.26
N LEU A 140 5.04 19.91 -0.29
CA LEU A 140 4.57 20.71 0.84
C LEU A 140 4.14 22.12 0.44
N THR A 141 4.90 22.80 -0.42
CA THR A 141 4.54 24.12 -0.97
C THR A 141 3.28 24.05 -1.84
N GLY A 142 3.04 22.92 -2.51
CA GLY A 142 1.80 22.64 -3.22
C GLY A 142 0.57 22.64 -2.29
N ILE A 143 0.72 22.25 -1.02
CA ILE A 143 -0.37 22.21 -0.04
C ILE A 143 -0.89 23.61 0.28
N ASP A 144 -0.01 24.60 0.37
CA ASP A 144 -0.41 25.97 0.68
C ASP A 144 -1.24 26.61 -0.45
N ASN A 145 -1.13 26.08 -1.67
CA ASN A 145 -1.93 26.50 -2.81
C ASN A 145 -3.32 25.84 -2.87
N TYR A 146 -3.55 24.72 -2.16
CA TYR A 146 -4.80 23.96 -2.14
C TYR A 146 -5.27 23.70 -0.71
N SER A 147 -5.99 24.69 -0.14
CA SER A 147 -6.22 24.85 1.31
C SER A 147 -7.03 23.76 2.04
N GLN A 148 -7.60 22.77 1.35
CA GLN A 148 -8.53 21.81 1.96
C GLN A 148 -7.93 20.44 2.27
N LYS A 149 -6.86 20.01 1.58
CA LYS A 149 -6.30 18.65 1.76
C LYS A 149 -5.29 18.61 2.92
N SER A 150 -5.31 17.53 3.69
CA SER A 150 -4.26 17.24 4.68
C SER A 150 -2.90 17.02 4.03
N ALA A 151 -1.82 17.15 4.81
CA ALA A 151 -0.49 16.87 4.31
C ALA A 151 -0.32 15.41 3.86
N GLN A 152 -0.92 14.45 4.58
CA GLN A 152 -0.90 13.04 4.21
C GLN A 152 -1.52 12.78 2.82
N ALA A 153 -2.68 13.37 2.53
CA ALA A 153 -3.34 13.20 1.24
C ALA A 153 -2.51 13.76 0.08
N THR A 154 -1.82 14.88 0.30
CA THR A 154 -0.92 15.47 -0.69
C THR A 154 0.33 14.61 -0.88
N ILE A 155 0.98 14.18 0.21
CA ILE A 155 2.14 13.27 0.16
C ILE A 155 1.79 11.98 -0.58
N SER A 156 0.60 11.42 -0.33
CA SER A 156 0.08 10.25 -1.05
C SER A 156 0.03 10.48 -2.56
N THR A 157 -0.51 11.61 -2.99
CA THR A 157 -0.59 11.95 -4.42
C THR A 157 0.80 12.13 -5.03
N GLU A 158 1.66 12.90 -4.36
CA GLU A 158 3.00 13.24 -4.87
C GLU A 158 3.93 12.03 -4.91
N ILE A 159 3.83 11.09 -3.95
CA ILE A 159 4.65 9.88 -3.99
C ILE A 159 4.34 9.03 -5.22
N ALA A 160 3.07 8.96 -5.66
CA ALA A 160 2.73 8.18 -6.85
C ALA A 160 3.34 8.78 -8.12
N SER A 161 3.25 10.10 -8.29
CA SER A 161 3.90 10.79 -9.41
C SER A 161 5.43 10.62 -9.38
N ALA A 162 6.04 10.70 -8.19
CA ALA A 162 7.47 10.49 -8.03
C ALA A 162 7.88 9.05 -8.38
N VAL A 163 7.14 8.05 -7.88
CA VAL A 163 7.38 6.62 -8.19
C VAL A 163 7.23 6.35 -9.68
N LEU A 164 6.20 6.87 -10.32
CA LEU A 164 6.01 6.76 -11.77
C LEU A 164 7.23 7.30 -12.53
N GLY A 165 7.70 8.51 -12.17
CA GLY A 165 8.90 9.09 -12.75
C GLY A 165 10.15 8.22 -12.55
N GLN A 166 10.33 7.61 -11.37
CA GLN A 166 11.46 6.71 -11.11
C GLN A 166 11.39 5.41 -11.92
N LEU A 167 10.19 4.85 -12.10
CA LEU A 167 10.01 3.66 -12.92
C LEU A 167 10.28 3.97 -14.40
N MET A 168 9.81 5.11 -14.91
CA MET A 168 10.13 5.56 -16.27
C MET A 168 11.64 5.83 -16.47
N ASN A 169 12.30 6.40 -15.46
CA ASN A 169 13.75 6.55 -15.48
C ASN A 169 14.46 5.20 -15.54
N LEU A 170 13.98 4.19 -14.79
CA LEU A 170 14.52 2.83 -14.85
C LEU A 170 14.34 2.21 -16.25
N TYR A 171 13.17 2.37 -16.88
CA TYR A 171 12.93 1.92 -18.26
C TYR A 171 13.91 2.54 -19.24
N SER A 172 14.34 3.77 -18.98
CA SER A 172 15.34 4.50 -19.76
C SER A 172 16.80 4.10 -19.43
N GLY A 173 17.00 3.07 -18.61
CA GLY A 173 18.33 2.61 -18.16
C GLY A 173 18.92 3.42 -16.99
N GLY A 174 18.13 4.27 -16.35
CA GLY A 174 18.52 5.10 -15.22
C GLY A 174 18.60 4.34 -13.89
N ASP A 175 19.19 5.00 -12.89
CA ASP A 175 19.30 4.48 -11.52
C ASP A 175 18.12 4.94 -10.66
N CYS A 176 17.31 3.98 -10.22
CA CYS A 176 16.25 4.19 -9.22
C CYS A 176 16.57 3.56 -7.86
N ASP A 177 17.63 2.76 -7.74
CA ASP A 177 17.95 1.99 -6.51
C ASP A 177 18.75 2.79 -5.49
N SER A 178 19.52 3.80 -5.94
CA SER A 178 20.36 4.58 -5.02
C SER A 178 19.57 5.24 -3.91
N VAL A 179 18.31 5.61 -4.16
CA VAL A 179 17.40 6.20 -3.16
C VAL A 179 17.20 5.29 -1.94
N LEU A 180 17.27 3.96 -2.11
CA LEU A 180 17.06 3.01 -1.01
C LEU A 180 18.29 2.88 -0.10
N GLY A 181 19.47 3.33 -0.58
CA GLY A 181 20.73 3.22 0.14
C GLY A 181 21.29 1.79 0.22
N TRP A 182 20.72 0.84 -0.53
CA TRP A 182 21.22 -0.54 -0.59
C TRP A 182 22.50 -0.70 -1.39
N PHE A 183 22.80 0.28 -2.25
CA PHE A 183 23.99 0.31 -3.07
C PHE A 183 24.45 1.76 -3.25
N THR A 184 25.75 1.94 -3.42
CA THR A 184 26.34 3.23 -3.76
C THR A 184 27.16 3.03 -5.03
N PRO A 185 26.71 3.59 -6.18
CA PRO A 185 27.55 3.63 -7.37
C PRO A 185 28.89 4.29 -7.04
N ALA A 186 29.99 3.83 -7.65
CA ALA A 186 31.33 4.37 -7.39
C ALA A 186 31.42 5.90 -7.62
N SER A 187 30.51 6.46 -8.43
CA SER A 187 30.40 7.89 -8.75
C SER A 187 29.52 8.70 -7.78
N LYS A 188 28.85 8.09 -6.80
CA LYS A 188 27.91 8.76 -5.88
C LYS A 188 28.37 8.68 -4.43
N ARG A 189 27.98 9.68 -3.63
CA ARG A 189 28.20 9.67 -2.18
C ARG A 189 27.36 8.57 -1.54
N ARG A 190 27.94 7.83 -0.59
CA ARG A 190 27.24 6.79 0.18
C ARG A 190 26.03 7.38 0.89
N GLN A 191 24.84 6.88 0.56
CA GLN A 191 23.61 7.20 1.27
C GLN A 191 23.39 6.18 2.39
N SER A 192 22.82 6.62 3.51
CA SER A 192 22.35 5.71 4.55
C SER A 192 21.22 4.83 4.02
N SER A 193 21.05 3.63 4.56
CA SER A 193 19.89 2.79 4.20
C SER A 193 18.60 3.51 4.59
N LEU A 194 17.64 3.61 3.67
CA LEU A 194 16.31 4.16 4.00
C LEU A 194 15.50 3.12 4.80
N ILE A 195 15.49 1.90 4.27
CA ILE A 195 14.87 0.71 4.85
C ILE A 195 15.81 -0.45 4.57
N SER A 196 15.98 -1.40 5.49
CA SER A 196 16.82 -2.56 5.23
C SER A 196 16.11 -3.57 4.31
N GLN A 197 16.87 -4.40 3.58
CA GLN A 197 16.26 -5.48 2.79
C GLN A 197 15.54 -6.51 3.68
N ALA A 198 16.03 -6.72 4.91
CA ALA A 198 15.39 -7.60 5.89
C ALA A 198 14.04 -7.05 6.36
N ASP A 199 13.94 -5.73 6.53
CA ASP A 199 12.69 -5.05 6.87
C ASP A 199 11.68 -5.13 5.72
N VAL A 200 12.11 -4.90 4.47
CA VAL A 200 11.23 -5.07 3.29
C VAL A 200 10.75 -6.51 3.16
N SER A 201 11.64 -7.49 3.32
CA SER A 201 11.28 -8.92 3.31
C SER A 201 10.24 -9.23 4.38
N THR A 202 10.48 -8.77 5.62
CA THR A 202 9.58 -8.98 6.75
C THR A 202 8.21 -8.38 6.45
N LEU A 203 8.16 -7.11 6.05
CA LEU A 203 6.89 -6.44 5.73
C LEU A 203 6.15 -7.13 4.59
N PHE A 204 6.87 -7.58 3.56
CA PHE A 204 6.27 -8.28 2.44
C PHE A 204 5.66 -9.62 2.86
N ASP A 205 6.34 -10.37 3.74
CA ASP A 205 5.80 -11.60 4.31
C ASP A 205 4.57 -11.35 5.20
N LEU A 206 4.57 -10.27 6.00
CA LEU A 206 3.40 -9.85 6.79
C LEU A 206 2.19 -9.57 5.89
N LEU A 207 2.38 -8.76 4.84
CA LEU A 207 1.33 -8.42 3.89
C LEU A 207 0.79 -9.65 3.16
N TRP A 208 1.66 -10.57 2.78
CA TRP A 208 1.26 -11.78 2.08
C TRP A 208 0.47 -12.76 2.97
N ALA A 209 0.96 -12.97 4.20
CA ALA A 209 0.32 -13.84 5.18
C ALA A 209 -1.10 -13.36 5.51
N ASP A 210 -1.26 -12.04 5.65
CA ASP A 210 -2.54 -11.40 6.01
C ASP A 210 -3.27 -10.76 4.82
N ARG A 211 -2.99 -11.16 3.59
CA ARG A 211 -3.50 -10.49 2.37
C ARG A 211 -5.03 -10.28 2.31
N LYS A 212 -5.81 -11.15 2.96
CA LYS A 212 -7.26 -10.99 3.16
C LYS A 212 -7.56 -9.81 4.08
N LEU A 213 -7.02 -9.84 5.30
CA LEU A 213 -7.23 -8.80 6.30
C LEU A 213 -6.63 -7.47 5.87
N PHE A 214 -5.51 -7.48 5.15
CA PHE A 214 -4.93 -6.31 4.50
C PHE A 214 -5.91 -5.65 3.53
N LEU A 215 -6.52 -6.41 2.61
CA LEU A 215 -7.53 -5.87 1.70
C LEU A 215 -8.75 -5.35 2.48
N GLN A 216 -9.24 -6.10 3.47
CA GLN A 216 -10.36 -5.66 4.30
C GLN A 216 -10.05 -4.37 5.05
N ALA A 217 -8.83 -4.20 5.57
CA ALA A 217 -8.39 -2.98 6.22
C ALA A 217 -8.43 -1.79 5.27
N LEU A 218 -7.97 -1.96 4.03
CA LEU A 218 -8.03 -0.92 3.01
C LEU A 218 -9.45 -0.59 2.55
N VAL A 219 -10.31 -1.59 2.39
CA VAL A 219 -11.73 -1.40 2.02
C VAL A 219 -12.48 -0.61 3.10
N ASN A 220 -12.16 -0.89 4.37
CA ASN A 220 -12.81 -0.29 5.53
C ASN A 220 -12.17 1.04 5.96
N ASP A 221 -11.02 1.45 5.41
CA ASP A 221 -10.45 2.77 5.69
C ASP A 221 -11.08 3.81 4.74
N PRO A 222 -12.03 4.64 5.23
CA PRO A 222 -12.68 5.67 4.42
C PRO A 222 -11.72 6.74 3.92
N SER A 223 -10.48 6.82 4.44
CA SER A 223 -9.51 7.83 4.04
C SER A 223 -8.61 7.38 2.89
N THR A 224 -8.34 6.07 2.71
CA THR A 224 -7.30 5.51 1.80
C THR A 224 -6.11 6.45 1.54
N THR A 225 -5.69 7.18 2.59
CA THR A 225 -4.73 8.30 2.52
C THR A 225 -3.28 7.81 2.47
N CYS A 226 -3.06 6.53 2.71
CA CYS A 226 -1.75 5.91 2.66
C CYS A 226 -1.46 5.44 1.23
N GLY A 227 -1.07 6.35 0.34
CA GLY A 227 -0.62 5.98 -1.01
C GLY A 227 0.49 4.93 -0.94
N LEU A 228 0.20 3.70 -1.39
CA LEU A 228 1.12 2.57 -1.25
C LEU A 228 2.14 2.45 -2.39
N SER A 229 2.09 3.32 -3.41
CA SER A 229 3.04 3.29 -4.53
C SER A 229 4.51 3.31 -4.08
N GLY A 230 4.86 4.10 -3.06
CA GLY A 230 6.21 4.13 -2.47
C GLY A 230 6.61 2.80 -1.80
N LEU A 231 5.68 2.15 -1.11
CA LEU A 231 5.89 0.82 -0.53
C LEU A 231 6.06 -0.25 -1.62
N PHE A 232 5.16 -0.27 -2.61
CA PHE A 232 5.25 -1.21 -3.72
C PHE A 232 6.52 -1.00 -4.56
N PHE A 233 6.97 0.24 -4.72
CA PHE A 233 8.28 0.53 -5.30
C PHE A 233 9.41 -0.20 -4.55
N CYS A 234 9.48 -0.06 -3.21
CA CYS A 234 10.48 -0.78 -2.42
C CYS A 234 10.38 -2.31 -2.57
N ILE A 235 9.18 -2.87 -2.58
CA ILE A 235 8.96 -4.32 -2.75
C ILE A 235 9.39 -4.77 -4.15
N VAL A 236 9.02 -4.04 -5.22
CA VAL A 236 9.45 -4.34 -6.59
C VAL A 236 10.97 -4.39 -6.68
N ARG A 237 11.66 -3.39 -6.12
CA ARG A 237 13.13 -3.37 -6.14
C ARG A 237 13.74 -4.53 -5.35
N TYR A 238 13.14 -4.91 -4.21
CA TYR A 238 13.55 -6.09 -3.45
C TYR A 238 13.37 -7.40 -4.26
N VAL A 239 12.21 -7.59 -4.90
CA VAL A 239 11.91 -8.78 -5.71
C VAL A 239 12.82 -8.87 -6.94
N SER A 240 13.10 -7.75 -7.62
CA SER A 240 14.04 -7.70 -8.74
C SER A 240 15.42 -8.21 -8.33
N ARG A 241 15.93 -7.80 -7.15
CA ARG A 241 17.22 -8.28 -6.64
C ARG A 241 17.19 -9.75 -6.27
N ALA A 242 16.14 -10.21 -5.58
CA ALA A 242 16.03 -11.63 -5.23
C ALA A 242 16.08 -12.55 -6.46
N ARG A 243 15.55 -12.11 -7.60
CA ARG A 243 15.63 -12.82 -8.89
C ARG A 243 17.03 -12.93 -9.45
N GLU A 244 17.83 -11.88 -9.32
CA GLU A 244 19.22 -11.87 -9.79
C GLU A 244 20.07 -12.92 -9.06
N PHE A 245 19.77 -13.18 -7.78
CA PHE A 245 20.51 -14.13 -6.95
C PHE A 245 19.90 -15.54 -6.92
N GLN A 246 18.57 -15.70 -6.99
CA GLN A 246 17.91 -17.00 -6.89
C GLN A 246 16.57 -17.04 -7.66
N GLN A 247 16.60 -17.63 -8.86
CA GLN A 247 15.47 -17.60 -9.81
C GLN A 247 14.16 -18.20 -9.26
N SER A 248 14.20 -19.35 -8.58
CA SER A 248 12.99 -20.02 -8.06
C SER A 248 12.31 -19.21 -6.95
N THR A 249 13.08 -18.70 -5.99
CA THR A 249 12.59 -17.80 -4.95
C THR A 249 12.05 -16.50 -5.55
N GLY A 250 12.74 -15.94 -6.55
CA GLY A 250 12.31 -14.73 -7.24
C GLY A 250 10.99 -14.88 -8.03
N GLU A 251 10.69 -16.07 -8.56
CA GLU A 251 9.38 -16.36 -9.17
C GLU A 251 8.25 -16.36 -8.14
N LEU A 252 8.43 -17.06 -7.02
CA LEU A 252 7.43 -17.06 -5.94
C LEU A 252 7.18 -15.64 -5.41
N LEU A 253 8.23 -14.85 -5.17
CA LEU A 253 8.10 -13.48 -4.69
C LEU A 253 7.36 -12.58 -5.69
N LYS A 254 7.58 -12.77 -7.00
CA LYS A 254 6.84 -12.04 -8.03
C LYS A 254 5.35 -12.38 -8.03
N PHE A 255 4.99 -13.65 -7.86
CA PHE A 255 3.59 -14.07 -7.77
C PHE A 255 2.87 -13.38 -6.60
N ARG A 256 3.54 -13.32 -5.44
CA ARG A 256 3.02 -12.64 -4.25
C ARG A 256 2.87 -11.14 -4.48
N LEU A 257 3.89 -10.51 -5.09
CA LEU A 257 3.89 -9.07 -5.40
C LEU A 257 2.76 -8.72 -6.36
N HIS A 258 2.61 -9.50 -7.43
CA HIS A 258 1.57 -9.27 -8.44
C HIS A 258 0.17 -9.34 -7.84
N GLU A 259 -0.12 -10.37 -7.03
CA GLU A 259 -1.42 -10.49 -6.35
C GLU A 259 -1.65 -9.36 -5.33
N LEU A 260 -0.66 -8.99 -4.52
CA LEU A 260 -0.80 -7.88 -3.57
C LEU A 260 -1.02 -6.54 -4.27
N ALA A 261 -0.33 -6.31 -5.39
CA ALA A 261 -0.49 -5.10 -6.20
C ALA A 261 -1.89 -5.04 -6.83
N LEU A 262 -2.41 -6.17 -7.32
CA LEU A 262 -3.79 -6.26 -7.82
C LEU A 262 -4.81 -5.99 -6.73
N ARG A 263 -4.65 -6.59 -5.54
CA ARG A 263 -5.52 -6.34 -4.38
C ARG A 263 -5.54 -4.87 -3.99
N TYR A 264 -4.38 -4.21 -3.93
CA TYR A 264 -4.33 -2.77 -3.65
C TYR A 264 -4.97 -1.94 -4.77
N ASN A 265 -4.78 -2.33 -6.04
CA ASN A 265 -5.35 -1.59 -7.15
C ASN A 265 -6.89 -1.55 -7.11
N LEU A 266 -7.56 -2.52 -6.48
CA LEU A 266 -9.02 -2.53 -6.30
C LEU A 266 -9.56 -1.40 -5.43
N VAL A 267 -8.70 -0.80 -4.60
CA VAL A 267 -9.08 0.19 -3.58
C VAL A 267 -8.20 1.44 -3.66
N SER A 268 -7.32 1.52 -4.65
CA SER A 268 -6.39 2.62 -4.81
C SER A 268 -7.10 3.89 -5.31
N GLN A 269 -6.64 5.03 -4.81
CA GLN A 269 -7.06 6.34 -5.31
C GLN A 269 -6.57 6.54 -6.75
N GLU A 270 -7.30 7.35 -7.53
CA GLU A 270 -6.97 7.67 -8.92
C GLU A 270 -5.49 8.05 -9.12
N SER A 271 -4.93 8.88 -8.24
CA SER A 271 -3.54 9.33 -8.32
C SER A 271 -2.51 8.20 -8.23
N GLN A 272 -2.87 7.05 -7.65
CA GLN A 272 -1.97 5.91 -7.48
C GLN A 272 -1.96 4.98 -8.69
N ARG A 273 -3.01 5.01 -9.52
CA ARG A 273 -3.29 3.94 -10.48
C ARG A 273 -2.24 3.81 -11.55
N GLU A 274 -1.77 4.91 -12.12
CA GLU A 274 -0.77 4.86 -13.20
C GLU A 274 0.56 4.24 -12.73
N ALA A 275 1.04 4.64 -11.55
CA ALA A 275 2.22 4.02 -10.94
C ALA A 275 2.00 2.54 -10.65
N MET A 276 0.82 2.17 -10.14
CA MET A 276 0.48 0.78 -9.85
C MET A 276 0.32 -0.07 -11.13
N ALA A 277 -0.30 0.46 -12.18
CA ALA A 277 -0.44 -0.20 -13.47
C ALA A 277 0.93 -0.56 -14.06
N LEU A 278 1.89 0.37 -13.97
CA LEU A 278 3.26 0.11 -14.37
C LEU A 278 3.90 -0.99 -13.52
N ILE A 279 3.76 -0.93 -12.19
CA ILE A 279 4.26 -1.97 -11.27
C ILE A 279 3.69 -3.35 -11.62
N ILE A 280 2.39 -3.44 -11.85
CA ILE A 280 1.72 -4.71 -12.17
C ILE A 280 2.17 -5.19 -13.56
N GLY A 281 2.23 -4.30 -14.55
CA GLY A 281 2.65 -4.58 -15.92
C GLY A 281 4.11 -5.05 -16.03
N SER A 282 5.05 -4.39 -15.35
CA SER A 282 6.46 -4.85 -15.29
C SER A 282 6.62 -6.20 -14.59
N ASN A 283 5.61 -6.61 -13.81
CA ASN A 283 5.63 -7.83 -13.01
C ASN A 283 4.59 -8.86 -13.46
N GLN A 284 4.21 -8.88 -14.74
CA GLN A 284 3.32 -9.90 -15.31
C GLN A 284 3.81 -11.33 -15.03
N CYS A 285 2.92 -12.15 -14.48
CA CYS A 285 3.27 -13.50 -14.05
C CYS A 285 3.17 -14.54 -15.19
N SER A 286 3.87 -15.66 -15.03
CA SER A 286 3.74 -16.80 -15.95
C SER A 286 2.36 -17.46 -15.82
N ARG A 287 1.98 -18.29 -16.80
CA ARG A 287 0.71 -19.06 -16.78
C ARG A 287 0.49 -19.84 -15.48
N LYS A 288 1.56 -20.29 -14.80
CA LYS A 288 1.49 -21.00 -13.52
C LYS A 288 0.80 -20.19 -12.41
N TRP A 289 0.80 -18.86 -12.52
CA TRP A 289 0.08 -18.03 -11.57
C TRP A 289 -1.44 -18.21 -11.68
N ASN A 290 -1.97 -18.61 -12.84
CA ASN A 290 -3.42 -18.82 -13.02
C ASN A 290 -3.91 -20.15 -12.40
N ASP A 291 -3.00 -21.04 -12.00
CA ASP A 291 -3.34 -22.41 -11.58
C ASP A 291 -3.99 -22.49 -10.19
N THR A 292 -4.00 -21.39 -9.42
CA THR A 292 -4.54 -21.36 -8.06
C THR A 292 -5.67 -20.34 -7.91
N PRO A 293 -6.65 -20.59 -7.02
CA PRO A 293 -7.57 -19.55 -6.60
C PRO A 293 -6.83 -18.35 -6.02
N LYS A 294 -7.37 -17.16 -6.25
CA LYS A 294 -6.81 -15.88 -5.76
C LYS A 294 -7.56 -15.29 -4.57
N HIS A 295 -8.44 -16.10 -3.97
CA HIS A 295 -9.09 -15.82 -2.70
C HIS A 295 -8.58 -16.79 -1.61
N VAL A 296 -8.62 -16.37 -0.35
CA VAL A 296 -8.36 -17.22 0.81
C VAL A 296 -9.56 -18.10 1.15
N ASP A 297 -10.75 -17.51 1.09
CA ASP A 297 -12.04 -18.13 1.37
C ASP A 297 -13.17 -17.34 0.68
N SER A 298 -14.42 -17.75 0.86
CA SER A 298 -15.57 -17.11 0.22
C SER A 298 -15.80 -15.66 0.67
N GLU A 299 -15.41 -15.30 1.88
CA GLU A 299 -15.48 -13.92 2.38
C GLU A 299 -14.44 -13.02 1.68
N ASP A 300 -13.21 -13.53 1.49
CA ASP A 300 -12.16 -12.84 0.72
C ASP A 300 -12.60 -12.66 -0.75
N SER A 301 -13.16 -13.71 -1.37
CA SER A 301 -13.75 -13.64 -2.72
C SER A 301 -14.80 -12.54 -2.82
N ARG A 302 -15.74 -12.51 -1.86
CA ARG A 302 -16.80 -11.50 -1.81
C ARG A 302 -16.23 -10.09 -1.66
N THR A 303 -15.20 -9.94 -0.82
CA THR A 303 -14.52 -8.66 -0.59
C THR A 303 -13.86 -8.16 -1.88
N ILE A 304 -13.12 -9.03 -2.58
CA ILE A 304 -12.46 -8.73 -3.86
C ILE A 304 -13.49 -8.27 -4.92
N MET A 305 -14.54 -9.05 -5.13
CA MET A 305 -15.57 -8.73 -6.12
C MET A 305 -16.33 -7.45 -5.77
N SER A 306 -16.64 -7.24 -4.48
CA SER A 306 -17.34 -6.03 -4.04
C SER A 306 -16.46 -4.78 -4.20
N ALA A 307 -15.16 -4.88 -3.90
CA ALA A 307 -14.20 -3.80 -4.09
C ALA A 307 -14.11 -3.42 -5.57
N TYR A 308 -14.00 -4.40 -6.46
CA TYR A 308 -14.02 -4.18 -7.91
C TYR A 308 -15.29 -3.46 -8.38
N ILE A 309 -16.46 -3.97 -7.99
CA ILE A 309 -17.74 -3.35 -8.35
C ILE A 309 -17.78 -1.90 -7.88
N LYS A 310 -17.37 -1.64 -6.63
CA LYS A 310 -17.36 -0.30 -6.03
C LYS A 310 -16.44 0.62 -6.80
N GLN A 311 -15.20 0.22 -7.06
CA GLN A 311 -14.21 1.02 -7.79
C GLN A 311 -14.75 1.49 -9.16
N ILE A 312 -15.22 0.54 -9.98
CA ILE A 312 -15.76 0.86 -11.31
C ILE A 312 -17.05 1.68 -11.26
N SER A 313 -17.82 1.56 -10.17
CA SER A 313 -19.07 2.31 -10.00
C SER A 313 -18.87 3.73 -9.46
N ASP A 314 -17.90 3.93 -8.56
CA ASP A 314 -17.65 5.20 -7.87
C ASP A 314 -16.81 6.18 -8.69
N ASP A 315 -15.97 5.70 -9.61
CA ASP A 315 -15.15 6.55 -10.46
C ASP A 315 -16.00 7.40 -11.41
N ARG A 316 -16.11 8.69 -11.08
CA ARG A 316 -17.01 9.64 -11.73
C ARG A 316 -16.55 10.05 -13.14
N HIS A 317 -15.35 9.64 -13.58
CA HIS A 317 -14.82 9.91 -14.91
C HIS A 317 -14.44 8.62 -15.65
N PRO A 318 -15.33 8.14 -16.55
CA PRO A 318 -15.11 6.91 -17.32
C PRO A 318 -13.85 6.88 -18.21
N LEU A 319 -13.27 8.05 -18.52
CA LEU A 319 -12.06 8.16 -19.37
C LEU A 319 -10.76 7.92 -18.60
N VAL A 320 -10.75 8.15 -17.28
CA VAL A 320 -9.60 7.83 -16.42
C VAL A 320 -9.44 6.32 -16.28
N ILE A 321 -10.56 5.62 -16.29
CA ILE A 321 -10.68 4.17 -16.28
C ILE A 321 -10.09 3.54 -17.57
N ALA A 322 -10.27 4.20 -18.71
CA ALA A 322 -9.81 3.75 -20.03
C ALA A 322 -8.28 3.74 -20.20
N ARG A 323 -7.58 4.68 -19.56
CA ARG A 323 -6.10 4.82 -19.65
C ARG A 323 -5.32 3.89 -18.74
N ASP A 324 -6.00 3.21 -17.83
CA ASP A 324 -5.44 2.18 -16.97
C ASP A 324 -5.94 0.84 -17.52
N PRO A 325 -5.29 0.19 -18.51
CA PRO A 325 -5.71 -1.09 -19.07
C PRO A 325 -5.64 -2.14 -17.96
N SER A 326 -6.72 -2.25 -17.19
CA SER A 326 -6.60 -2.84 -15.87
C SER A 326 -6.50 -4.35 -16.01
N ILE A 327 -5.55 -4.90 -15.26
CA ILE A 327 -5.29 -6.33 -15.06
C ILE A 327 -6.37 -6.93 -14.11
N ALA A 328 -7.35 -6.12 -13.70
CA ALA A 328 -8.48 -6.51 -12.86
C ALA A 328 -9.38 -7.58 -13.51
N PRO A 329 -9.72 -7.57 -14.81
CA PRO A 329 -10.46 -8.66 -15.44
C PRO A 329 -9.73 -9.99 -15.42
N ILE A 330 -8.39 -10.01 -15.35
CA ILE A 330 -7.61 -11.25 -15.18
C ILE A 330 -7.71 -11.76 -13.74
N PHE A 331 -7.78 -10.85 -12.77
CA PHE A 331 -7.81 -11.18 -11.34
C PHE A 331 -9.17 -11.70 -10.87
N ILE A 332 -10.26 -11.09 -11.32
CA ILE A 332 -11.61 -11.38 -10.80
C ILE A 332 -12.11 -12.82 -11.08
N PRO A 333 -11.92 -13.39 -12.28
CA PRO A 333 -12.27 -14.79 -12.54
C PRO A 333 -11.54 -15.73 -11.59
N LEU A 334 -10.23 -15.51 -11.38
CA LEU A 334 -9.41 -16.32 -10.48
C LEU A 334 -9.78 -16.13 -8.99
N ALA A 335 -10.44 -15.03 -8.65
CA ALA A 335 -10.93 -14.75 -7.31
C ALA A 335 -12.38 -15.22 -7.08
N THR A 336 -13.10 -15.68 -8.10
CA THR A 336 -14.51 -16.10 -7.99
C THR A 336 -14.64 -17.41 -7.20
N ASP A 337 -15.63 -17.47 -6.32
CA ASP A 337 -15.99 -18.65 -5.53
C ASP A 337 -17.45 -19.05 -5.80
N ALA A 338 -17.80 -20.30 -5.53
CA ALA A 338 -19.17 -20.79 -5.72
C ALA A 338 -20.20 -19.99 -4.89
N GLN A 339 -19.80 -19.46 -3.72
CA GLN A 339 -20.67 -18.69 -2.84
C GLN A 339 -20.78 -17.20 -3.20
N THR A 340 -20.10 -16.74 -4.26
CA THR A 340 -20.09 -15.34 -4.71
C THR A 340 -20.69 -15.14 -6.10
N GLN A 341 -21.34 -16.19 -6.64
CA GLN A 341 -22.01 -16.15 -7.94
C GLN A 341 -23.11 -15.08 -8.02
N ASP A 342 -23.70 -14.69 -6.89
CA ASP A 342 -24.68 -13.59 -6.81
C ASP A 342 -24.10 -12.25 -7.26
N LEU A 343 -22.78 -12.05 -7.18
CA LEU A 343 -22.10 -10.83 -7.59
C LEU A 343 -21.68 -10.83 -9.06
N LEU A 344 -21.63 -12.00 -9.72
CA LEU A 344 -21.16 -12.13 -11.11
C LEU A 344 -21.91 -11.24 -12.11
N PRO A 345 -23.26 -11.13 -12.08
CA PRO A 345 -23.97 -10.26 -13.01
C PRO A 345 -23.51 -8.80 -12.91
N LYS A 346 -23.22 -8.33 -11.68
CA LYS A 346 -22.79 -6.96 -11.45
C LYS A 346 -21.33 -6.76 -11.85
N VAL A 347 -20.45 -7.73 -11.58
CA VAL A 347 -19.07 -7.75 -12.09
C VAL A 347 -19.07 -7.64 -13.61
N MET A 348 -19.81 -8.50 -14.31
CA MET A 348 -19.89 -8.48 -15.78
C MET A 348 -20.40 -7.14 -16.30
N GLN A 349 -21.43 -6.57 -15.69
CA GLN A 349 -21.92 -5.24 -16.05
C GLN A 349 -20.83 -4.18 -15.93
N CYS A 350 -20.09 -4.17 -14.82
CA CYS A 350 -18.99 -3.24 -14.60
C CYS A 350 -17.85 -3.45 -15.62
N THR A 351 -17.46 -4.70 -15.89
CA THR A 351 -16.40 -5.04 -16.85
C THR A 351 -16.76 -4.64 -18.27
N ILE A 352 -18.00 -4.90 -18.72
CA ILE A 352 -18.47 -4.49 -20.05
C ILE A 352 -18.50 -2.97 -20.17
N LYS A 353 -19.01 -2.28 -19.14
CA LYS A 353 -19.04 -0.81 -19.10
C LYS A 353 -17.61 -0.25 -19.20
N TYR A 354 -16.69 -0.78 -18.39
CA TYR A 354 -15.28 -0.44 -18.41
C TYR A 354 -14.69 -0.60 -19.83
N ALA A 355 -14.86 -1.79 -20.42
CA ALA A 355 -14.31 -2.11 -21.72
C ALA A 355 -14.84 -1.17 -22.80
N TRP A 356 -16.14 -0.87 -22.77
CA TRP A 356 -16.75 0.08 -23.70
C TRP A 356 -16.12 1.47 -23.63
N PHE A 357 -15.81 1.97 -22.42
CA PHE A 357 -15.15 3.26 -22.27
C PHE A 357 -13.69 3.24 -22.72
N ALA A 358 -12.97 2.14 -22.50
CA ALA A 358 -11.62 1.96 -23.03
C ALA A 358 -11.60 2.06 -24.55
N ILE A 359 -12.51 1.37 -25.24
CA ILE A 359 -12.64 1.43 -26.71
C ILE A 359 -12.92 2.86 -27.20
N LEU A 360 -13.76 3.60 -26.48
CA LEU A 360 -14.18 4.95 -26.91
C LEU A 360 -13.10 6.03 -26.70
N ASP A 361 -12.12 5.80 -25.81
CA ASP A 361 -11.00 6.73 -25.58
C ASP A 361 -9.82 6.49 -26.54
N GLU A 362 -9.82 5.38 -27.29
CA GLU A 362 -8.69 4.97 -28.13
C GLU A 362 -8.86 5.35 -29.60
N GLU A 363 -7.87 6.06 -30.15
CA GLU A 363 -7.73 6.37 -31.59
C GLU A 363 -6.95 5.31 -32.38
N GLU A 364 -6.35 4.30 -31.72
CA GLU A 364 -5.43 3.31 -32.32
C GLU A 364 -5.96 1.87 -32.27
N GLU A 365 -5.92 1.17 -33.40
CA GLU A 365 -6.53 -0.15 -33.66
C GLU A 365 -5.85 -1.32 -32.88
N ASP A 366 -4.54 -1.21 -32.60
CA ASP A 366 -3.73 -2.28 -31.97
C ASP A 366 -4.08 -2.55 -30.49
N LYS A 367 -4.69 -1.59 -29.79
CA LYS A 367 -5.08 -1.73 -28.38
C LYS A 367 -6.47 -2.34 -28.20
N LEU A 368 -7.31 -2.24 -29.24
CA LEU A 368 -8.60 -2.90 -29.31
C LEU A 368 -8.46 -4.43 -29.23
N GLU A 369 -7.45 -4.99 -29.89
CA GLU A 369 -7.14 -6.43 -29.87
C GLU A 369 -6.72 -6.90 -28.47
N ALA A 370 -5.86 -6.13 -27.79
CA ALA A 370 -5.46 -6.40 -26.40
C ALA A 370 -6.65 -6.30 -25.42
N LEU A 371 -7.57 -5.36 -25.63
CA LEU A 371 -8.76 -5.22 -24.81
C LEU A 371 -9.74 -6.38 -25.02
N VAL A 372 -9.92 -6.82 -26.27
CA VAL A 372 -10.70 -8.01 -26.61
C VAL A 372 -10.10 -9.25 -25.97
N ASP A 373 -8.78 -9.42 -25.99
CA ASP A 373 -8.10 -10.53 -25.30
C ASP A 373 -8.28 -10.47 -23.78
N VAL A 374 -8.26 -9.28 -23.17
CA VAL A 374 -8.49 -9.12 -21.72
C VAL A 374 -9.95 -9.39 -21.37
N VAL A 375 -10.92 -8.94 -22.15
CA VAL A 375 -12.35 -9.14 -21.85
C VAL A 375 -12.79 -10.57 -22.16
N CYS A 376 -12.42 -11.10 -23.32
CA CYS A 376 -12.83 -12.43 -23.78
C CYS A 376 -11.96 -13.55 -23.20
N GLY A 377 -10.66 -13.32 -22.98
CA GLY A 377 -9.76 -14.27 -22.33
C GLY A 377 -9.98 -14.41 -20.81
N SER A 378 -10.71 -13.47 -20.20
CA SER A 378 -11.16 -13.56 -18.80
C SER A 378 -12.53 -14.24 -18.64
N LEU A 379 -13.22 -14.51 -19.75
CA LEU A 379 -14.55 -15.14 -19.82
C LEU A 379 -14.52 -16.60 -20.31
N LEU A 380 -13.33 -17.10 -20.67
CA LEU A 380 -13.02 -18.49 -21.02
C LEU A 380 -12.10 -19.09 -19.97
#